data_AF-A0A7W4UKN0-F1
#
_entry.id   AF-A0A7W4UKN0-F1
#
_cell.length_a   1.000
_cell.length_b   1.000
_cell.length_c   1.000
_cell.angle_alpha   90.00
_cell.angle_beta   90.00
_cell.angle_gamma   90.00
#
_symmetry.space_group_name_H-M   'P 1'
#
loop_
_entity.id
_entity.type
_entity.pdbx_description
1 polymer ?
#
loop_
_entity_poly.entity_id
_entity_poly.type
_entity_poly.pdbx_seq_one_letter_code
_entity_poly.pdbx_strand_id
1 'polypeptide(L)'
;MTLTSSPRHQRTLPNLPKRPNLPKRKRTARLLVGGAALVALAGLGVALLSAQHGQSTASQSEPPVRDAVLAAPSAAEASGDAATGSAPNVGNVGAENPDGRLQFGTTAFDAEYAGISNLSPGLLAALQAATRDAESEGVYVMVNSGWRSPELQAQLLRDARAEYGPEEEAARWVASPETSLHVSGDAVDVEGGGAADWLATNGARHGLCQTYLNEPWHFEFQASASTTGCAEPYPDPTYDPRLRG
;
A
#
# COMPACT_ATOMS: atom_id res chain seq x y z
N MET A 1 22.94 -4.03 -20.10
CA MET A 1 21.85 -3.12 -19.69
C MET A 1 20.73 -4.02 -19.18
N THR A 2 20.59 -4.14 -17.87
CA THR A 2 19.69 -5.07 -17.17
C THR A 2 18.66 -4.25 -16.40
N LEU A 3 17.50 -4.05 -17.01
CA LEU A 3 16.30 -3.41 -16.46
C LEU A 3 15.16 -4.16 -17.16
N THR A 4 14.42 -5.04 -16.51
CA THR A 4 13.42 -4.75 -15.48
C THR A 4 13.47 -5.81 -14.39
N SER A 5 13.53 -5.37 -13.14
CA SER A 5 13.49 -6.26 -11.98
C SER A 5 12.12 -6.94 -11.95
N SER A 6 12.06 -8.27 -12.02
CA SER A 6 11.01 -9.02 -11.34
C SER A 6 10.86 -8.43 -9.93
N PRO A 7 9.64 -8.37 -9.36
CA PRO A 7 9.42 -7.89 -8.00
C PRO A 7 10.49 -8.50 -7.11
N ARG A 8 11.21 -7.65 -6.35
CA ARG A 8 12.38 -8.08 -5.55
C ARG A 8 12.03 -9.17 -4.52
N HIS A 9 10.75 -9.46 -4.34
CA HIS A 9 10.18 -10.55 -3.55
C HIS A 9 10.02 -11.90 -4.28
N GLN A 10 10.24 -11.99 -5.59
CA GLN A 10 10.11 -13.23 -6.38
C GLN A 10 11.43 -14.02 -6.53
N ARG A 11 12.54 -13.53 -5.96
CA ARG A 11 13.76 -14.35 -5.84
C ARG A 11 13.54 -15.42 -4.78
N THR A 12 13.31 -16.65 -5.23
CA THR A 12 13.33 -17.87 -4.42
C THR A 12 14.60 -17.88 -3.56
N LEU A 13 14.46 -18.11 -2.24
CA LEU A 13 15.59 -18.42 -1.38
C LEU A 13 16.37 -19.58 -2.00
N PRO A 14 17.71 -19.51 -2.13
CA PRO A 14 18.49 -20.65 -2.59
C PRO A 14 18.19 -21.84 -1.67
N ASN A 15 17.93 -22.99 -2.29
CA ASN A 15 17.66 -24.27 -1.64
C ASN A 15 18.60 -24.47 -0.42
N LEU A 16 18.09 -24.21 0.78
CA LEU A 16 18.81 -24.48 2.01
C LEU A 16 18.93 -26.02 2.12
N PRO A 17 20.14 -26.57 2.33
CA PRO A 17 20.30 -28.01 2.45
C PRO A 17 19.43 -28.55 3.58
N LYS A 18 18.72 -29.65 3.28
CA LYS A 18 17.83 -30.36 4.20
C LYS A 18 18.56 -30.63 5.51
N ARG A 19 18.06 -30.05 6.62
CA ARG A 19 18.63 -30.28 7.96
C ARG A 19 18.67 -31.78 8.25
N PRO A 20 19.79 -32.35 8.73
CA PRO A 20 19.83 -33.75 9.14
C PRO A 20 18.87 -33.98 10.32
N ASN A 21 18.19 -35.13 10.30
CA ASN A 21 17.27 -35.56 11.33
C ASN A 21 17.96 -35.59 12.70
N LEU A 22 17.63 -34.66 13.60
CA LEU A 22 17.98 -34.81 15.01
C LEU A 22 17.12 -35.92 15.65
N PRO A 23 17.71 -36.81 16.47
CA PRO A 23 16.96 -37.89 17.10
C PRO A 23 15.94 -37.36 18.12
N LYS A 24 14.72 -37.90 18.07
CA LYS A 24 13.64 -37.61 19.03
C LYS A 24 14.08 -37.99 20.45
N ARG A 25 14.30 -36.99 21.30
CA ARG A 25 14.63 -37.18 22.71
C ARG A 25 13.38 -37.68 23.46
N LYS A 26 13.40 -38.93 23.93
CA LYS A 26 12.35 -39.52 24.76
C LYS A 26 12.25 -38.76 26.09
N ARG A 27 11.08 -38.21 26.41
CA ARG A 27 10.79 -37.59 27.71
C ARG A 27 10.58 -38.69 28.74
N THR A 28 11.56 -38.92 29.61
CA THR A 28 11.37 -39.72 30.81
C THR A 28 10.85 -38.84 31.93
N ALA A 29 9.61 -39.06 32.36
CA ALA A 29 9.08 -38.50 33.59
C ALA A 29 9.80 -39.12 34.80
N ARG A 30 10.31 -38.28 35.70
CA ARG A 30 10.72 -38.71 37.04
C ARG A 30 10.09 -37.77 38.07
N LEU A 31 9.17 -38.35 38.84
CA LEU A 31 8.69 -37.82 40.11
C LEU A 31 9.86 -37.77 41.11
N LEU A 32 10.03 -36.64 41.78
CA LEU A 32 10.64 -36.60 43.11
C LEU A 32 9.84 -35.66 44.01
N VAL A 33 9.39 -36.25 45.10
CA VAL A 33 8.74 -35.66 46.26
C VAL A 33 9.80 -35.13 47.22
N GLY A 34 9.53 -33.98 47.84
CA GLY A 34 9.91 -33.70 49.23
C GLY A 34 11.09 -32.76 49.46
N GLY A 35 10.84 -31.68 50.21
CA GLY A 35 11.87 -30.89 50.88
C GLY A 35 11.50 -29.43 51.12
N ALA A 36 10.77 -29.15 52.20
CA ALA A 36 10.40 -27.80 52.64
C ALA A 36 11.57 -27.05 53.30
N ALA A 37 11.63 -25.72 53.13
CA ALA A 37 12.15 -24.79 54.15
C ALA A 37 11.57 -23.39 53.92
N LEU A 38 10.86 -22.91 54.94
CA LEU A 38 10.27 -21.58 55.10
C LEU A 38 11.34 -20.54 55.42
N VAL A 39 11.22 -19.33 54.87
CA VAL A 39 11.45 -18.08 55.62
C VAL A 39 10.43 -17.04 55.13
N ALA A 40 9.58 -16.60 56.06
CA ALA A 40 8.64 -15.48 55.91
C ALA A 40 9.17 -14.28 56.70
N LEU A 41 9.14 -13.08 56.13
CA LEU A 41 9.00 -11.76 56.79
C LEU A 41 8.47 -10.80 55.69
N ALA A 42 7.19 -10.44 55.68
CA ALA A 42 6.53 -9.40 56.50
C ALA A 42 6.98 -7.97 56.14
N GLY A 43 6.04 -7.17 55.63
CA GLY A 43 6.24 -5.74 55.35
C GLY A 43 5.05 -5.07 54.68
N LEU A 44 3.98 -4.87 55.46
CA LEU A 44 2.84 -4.02 55.15
C LEU A 44 3.27 -2.58 54.83
N GLY A 45 2.61 -1.93 53.87
CA GLY A 45 2.72 -0.49 53.63
C GLY A 45 1.63 0.02 52.69
N VAL A 46 0.43 0.23 53.24
CA VAL A 46 -0.66 0.98 52.60
C VAL A 46 -0.41 2.47 52.78
N ALA A 47 -0.47 3.26 51.71
CA ALA A 47 -0.88 4.67 51.77
C ALA A 47 -1.37 5.15 50.39
N LEU A 48 -2.66 5.50 50.35
CA LEU A 48 -3.34 6.24 49.29
C LEU A 48 -2.97 7.74 49.37
N LEU A 49 -3.26 8.43 48.25
CA LEU A 49 -3.79 9.81 48.16
C LEU A 49 -2.85 10.93 47.63
N SER A 50 -3.14 11.30 46.37
CA SER A 50 -3.30 12.64 45.79
C SER A 50 -2.24 13.74 45.99
N ALA A 51 -1.72 14.25 44.87
CA ALA A 51 -1.79 15.68 44.55
C ALA A 51 -1.48 15.92 43.06
N GLN A 52 -2.50 16.37 42.33
CA GLN A 52 -2.40 16.94 41.00
C GLN A 52 -2.02 18.41 41.15
N HIS A 53 -0.93 18.91 40.56
CA HIS A 53 -0.71 20.34 40.34
C HIS A 53 0.17 20.57 39.11
N GLY A 54 -0.43 21.21 38.11
CA GLY A 54 0.22 21.68 36.90
C GLY A 54 -0.78 22.41 36.01
N GLN A 55 -1.52 23.35 36.60
CA GLN A 55 -2.35 24.28 35.84
C GLN A 55 -1.44 25.26 35.11
N SER A 56 -1.62 25.41 33.81
CA SER A 56 -1.25 26.63 33.09
C SER A 56 -2.50 27.13 32.40
N THR A 57 -3.21 27.99 33.13
CA THR A 57 -4.23 28.88 32.62
C THR A 57 -3.54 30.02 31.86
N ALA A 58 -3.91 30.23 30.60
CA ALA A 58 -3.75 31.53 29.97
C ALA A 58 -5.09 31.87 29.31
N SER A 59 -5.89 32.63 30.07
CA SER A 59 -7.10 33.29 29.58
C SER A 59 -6.73 34.68 29.07
N GLN A 60 -7.46 35.09 28.04
CA GLN A 60 -7.37 36.30 27.25
C GLN A 60 -7.38 37.61 28.06
N SER A 61 -6.75 38.65 27.52
CA SER A 61 -7.17 40.06 27.65
C SER A 61 -6.47 40.95 26.61
N GLU A 62 -7.25 41.60 25.76
CA GLU A 62 -6.97 42.82 24.98
C GLU A 62 -7.68 44.02 25.68
N PRO A 63 -7.61 45.30 25.24
CA PRO A 63 -6.53 46.14 24.69
C PRO A 63 -6.35 47.43 25.57
N PRO A 64 -5.70 48.53 25.08
CA PRO A 64 -6.54 49.64 24.62
C PRO A 64 -6.03 50.47 23.43
N VAL A 65 -7.03 50.98 22.71
CA VAL A 65 -7.17 52.14 21.80
C VAL A 65 -6.04 53.18 21.67
N ARG A 66 -5.80 53.61 20.40
CA ARG A 66 -5.56 55.01 20.02
C ARG A 66 -6.25 55.34 18.70
N ASP A 67 -7.11 56.35 18.74
CA ASP A 67 -7.69 57.05 17.59
C ASP A 67 -6.62 57.83 16.80
N ALA A 68 -6.76 57.90 15.47
CA ALA A 68 -6.96 59.16 14.74
C ALA A 68 -6.81 59.03 13.19
N VAL A 69 -7.91 59.36 12.51
CA VAL A 69 -8.00 60.25 11.32
C VAL A 69 -7.71 59.69 9.91
N LEU A 70 -8.82 59.52 9.18
CA LEU A 70 -9.13 59.87 7.78
C LEU A 70 -7.96 60.23 6.84
N ALA A 71 -7.79 59.46 5.76
CA ALA A 71 -7.89 59.95 4.36
C ALA A 71 -7.71 58.79 3.37
N ALA A 72 -8.66 58.62 2.44
CA ALA A 72 -8.42 57.94 1.16
C ALA A 72 -7.62 58.88 0.24
N PRO A 73 -6.77 58.35 -0.66
CA PRO A 73 -7.23 58.19 -2.05
C PRO A 73 -6.65 56.97 -2.82
N SER A 74 -7.43 56.57 -3.82
CA SER A 74 -7.10 56.06 -5.18
C SER A 74 -5.81 55.25 -5.46
N ALA A 75 -6.04 54.05 -5.99
CA ALA A 75 -5.34 53.34 -7.08
C ALA A 75 -3.82 53.53 -7.26
N ALA A 76 -3.07 52.45 -7.04
CA ALA A 76 -1.89 52.08 -7.83
C ALA A 76 -1.59 50.59 -7.68
N GLU A 77 -1.30 49.95 -8.82
CA GLU A 77 -0.81 48.59 -8.97
C GLU A 77 0.56 48.40 -8.27
N ALA A 78 0.78 47.24 -7.65
CA ALA A 78 2.02 46.45 -7.74
C ALA A 78 1.97 45.24 -6.79
N SER A 79 1.97 44.06 -7.41
CA SER A 79 2.75 42.86 -7.09
C SER A 79 3.20 42.63 -5.64
N GLY A 80 2.65 41.60 -5.03
CA GLY A 80 3.18 40.96 -3.82
C GLY A 80 2.81 39.47 -3.84
N ASP A 81 3.83 38.63 -3.90
CA ASP A 81 3.83 37.17 -3.90
C ASP A 81 2.67 36.53 -3.11
N ALA A 82 1.74 35.93 -3.85
CA ALA A 82 0.83 34.93 -3.32
C ALA A 82 1.44 33.56 -3.62
N ALA A 83 1.67 32.80 -2.55
CA ALA A 83 2.06 31.41 -2.56
C ALA A 83 1.36 30.64 -3.69
N THR A 84 2.15 30.21 -4.68
CA THR A 84 1.67 29.35 -5.75
C THR A 84 1.40 27.98 -5.14
N GLY A 85 0.14 27.75 -4.76
CA GLY A 85 -0.39 26.40 -4.79
C GLY A 85 -0.30 25.94 -6.24
N SER A 86 0.61 25.01 -6.54
CA SER A 86 0.67 24.38 -7.85
C SER A 86 -0.69 23.77 -8.17
N ALA A 87 -1.43 24.43 -9.06
CA ALA A 87 -2.51 23.77 -9.76
C ALA A 87 -1.93 22.54 -10.50
N PRO A 88 -2.66 21.42 -10.60
CA PRO A 88 -2.20 20.28 -11.39
C PRO A 88 -1.94 20.77 -12.82
N ASN A 89 -0.74 20.51 -13.33
CA ASN A 89 -0.43 20.81 -14.72
C ASN A 89 -1.22 19.85 -15.62
N VAL A 90 -2.46 20.22 -15.95
CA VAL A 90 -3.39 19.43 -16.77
C VAL A 90 -2.79 19.07 -18.14
N GLY A 91 -1.71 19.75 -18.57
CA GLY A 91 -1.05 19.53 -19.85
C GLY A 91 -0.24 18.25 -20.00
N ASN A 92 0.11 17.54 -18.91
CA ASN A 92 1.02 16.38 -18.96
C ASN A 92 0.37 15.05 -18.53
N VAL A 93 -0.95 14.99 -18.36
CA VAL A 93 -1.63 13.73 -17.94
C VAL A 93 -1.32 12.61 -18.94
N GLY A 94 -0.77 11.51 -18.44
CA GLY A 94 -0.39 10.35 -19.24
C GLY A 94 0.69 10.58 -20.30
N ALA A 95 1.41 11.70 -20.25
CA ALA A 95 2.45 12.02 -21.22
C ALA A 95 3.76 11.26 -20.98
N GLU A 96 4.02 10.84 -19.75
CA GLU A 96 5.24 10.13 -19.36
C GLU A 96 5.06 8.61 -19.41
N ASN A 97 6.09 7.91 -19.89
CA ASN A 97 6.13 6.46 -20.06
C ASN A 97 4.86 5.91 -20.74
N PRO A 98 4.64 6.23 -22.03
CA PRO A 98 3.38 5.94 -22.74
C PRO A 98 3.06 4.43 -22.87
N ASP A 99 4.01 3.56 -22.55
CA ASP A 99 3.81 2.11 -22.50
C ASP A 99 3.31 1.60 -21.14
N GLY A 100 3.23 2.47 -20.13
CA GLY A 100 2.75 2.16 -18.79
C GLY A 100 3.82 1.85 -17.75
N ARG A 101 5.12 1.98 -18.08
CA ARG A 101 6.19 1.76 -17.09
C ARG A 101 6.18 2.85 -16.01
N LEU A 102 6.32 2.46 -14.75
CA LEU A 102 6.35 3.37 -13.61
C LEU A 102 7.75 3.45 -13.00
N GLN A 103 8.04 4.58 -12.36
CA GLN A 103 9.28 4.77 -11.61
C GLN A 103 9.08 4.28 -10.19
N PHE A 104 10.19 3.90 -9.52
CA PHE A 104 10.11 3.59 -8.09
C PHE A 104 9.66 4.83 -7.31
N GLY A 105 8.73 4.67 -6.37
CA GLY A 105 8.16 5.80 -5.63
C GLY A 105 6.89 6.37 -6.25
N THR A 106 6.46 5.90 -7.43
CA THR A 106 5.19 6.33 -8.03
C THR A 106 4.01 6.00 -7.10
N THR A 107 3.09 6.94 -6.97
CA THR A 107 1.85 6.84 -6.21
C THR A 107 0.63 6.95 -7.13
N ALA A 108 -0.56 6.75 -6.57
CA ALA A 108 -1.82 6.94 -7.29
C ALA A 108 -2.12 8.40 -7.68
N PHE A 109 -1.28 9.36 -7.27
CA PHE A 109 -1.43 10.78 -7.56
C PHE A 109 -0.58 11.26 -8.74
N ASP A 110 0.36 10.46 -9.22
CA ASP A 110 1.30 10.81 -10.28
C ASP A 110 0.68 10.57 -11.67
N ALA A 111 -0.40 11.31 -11.95
CA ALA A 111 -1.21 11.16 -13.16
C ALA A 111 -0.49 11.59 -14.45
N GLU A 112 0.73 12.11 -14.37
CA GLU A 112 1.60 12.32 -15.53
C GLU A 112 2.04 11.00 -16.19
N TYR A 113 2.10 9.90 -15.42
CA TYR A 113 2.46 8.59 -15.95
C TYR A 113 1.25 7.89 -16.57
N ALA A 114 1.40 7.37 -17.79
CA ALA A 114 0.33 6.62 -18.47
C ALA A 114 -0.14 5.41 -17.66
N GLY A 115 0.75 4.78 -16.89
CA GLY A 115 0.41 3.67 -16.00
C GLY A 115 -0.56 4.05 -14.87
N ILE A 116 -0.67 5.33 -14.51
CA ILE A 116 -1.63 5.83 -13.52
C ILE A 116 -2.85 6.45 -14.21
N SER A 117 -2.65 7.30 -15.21
CA SER A 117 -3.75 8.02 -15.87
C SER A 117 -4.72 7.12 -16.65
N ASN A 118 -4.25 5.96 -17.11
CA ASN A 118 -5.06 5.01 -17.88
C ASN A 118 -5.72 3.93 -17.00
N LEU A 119 -5.60 4.02 -15.67
CA LEU A 119 -6.41 3.20 -14.78
C LEU A 119 -7.89 3.54 -14.94
N SER A 120 -8.76 2.55 -14.77
CA SER A 120 -10.20 2.79 -14.81
C SER A 120 -10.58 3.81 -13.72
N PRO A 121 -11.51 4.75 -13.99
CA PRO A 121 -11.76 5.85 -13.07
C PRO A 121 -12.16 5.40 -11.65
N GLY A 122 -12.88 4.28 -11.56
CA GLY A 122 -13.26 3.67 -10.27
C GLY A 122 -12.05 3.15 -9.50
N LEU A 123 -11.14 2.44 -10.18
CA LEU A 123 -9.91 1.93 -9.57
C LEU A 123 -9.00 3.08 -9.11
N LEU A 124 -8.78 4.09 -9.96
CA LEU A 124 -7.93 5.22 -9.60
C LEU A 124 -8.48 5.98 -8.38
N ALA A 125 -9.79 6.25 -8.34
CA ALA A 125 -10.41 6.92 -7.21
C ALA A 125 -10.33 6.09 -5.92
N ALA A 126 -10.58 4.78 -5.99
CA ALA A 126 -10.45 3.86 -4.87
C ALA A 126 -9.00 3.81 -4.34
N LEU A 127 -8.03 3.72 -5.23
CA LEU A 127 -6.61 3.67 -4.89
C LEU A 127 -6.12 4.97 -4.24
N GLN A 128 -6.55 6.12 -4.76
CA GLN A 128 -6.23 7.43 -4.16
C GLN A 128 -6.88 7.61 -2.78
N ALA A 129 -8.07 7.07 -2.55
CA ALA A 129 -8.71 7.10 -1.23
C ALA A 129 -7.96 6.19 -0.24
N ALA A 130 -7.68 4.95 -0.65
CA ALA A 130 -6.95 3.98 0.16
C ALA A 130 -5.53 4.46 0.50
N THR A 131 -4.83 5.10 -0.45
CA THR A 131 -3.47 5.64 -0.23
C THR A 131 -3.47 6.71 0.86
N ARG A 132 -4.43 7.65 0.87
CA ARG A 132 -4.55 8.68 1.91
C ARG A 132 -4.80 8.09 3.29
N ASP A 133 -5.70 7.11 3.37
CA ASP A 133 -6.02 6.43 4.62
C ASP A 133 -4.81 5.66 5.15
N ALA A 134 -4.14 4.89 4.29
CA ALA A 134 -2.94 4.14 4.65
C ALA A 134 -1.82 5.05 5.17
N GLU A 135 -1.59 6.20 4.50
CA GLU A 135 -0.59 7.18 4.91
C GLU A 135 -0.91 7.79 6.29
N SER A 136 -2.18 7.99 6.62
CA SER A 136 -2.59 8.45 7.96
C SER A 136 -2.25 7.46 9.07
N GLU A 137 -2.05 6.19 8.71
CA GLU A 137 -1.64 5.09 9.58
C GLU A 137 -0.13 4.77 9.45
N GLY A 138 0.63 5.56 8.68
CA GLY A 138 2.06 5.39 8.47
C GLY A 138 2.44 4.30 7.45
N VAL A 139 1.49 3.86 6.63
CA VAL A 139 1.72 2.89 5.55
C VAL A 139 1.77 3.64 4.22
N TYR A 140 2.92 3.57 3.53
CA TYR A 140 3.10 4.19 2.22
C TYR A 140 2.75 3.19 1.12
N VAL A 141 1.74 3.53 0.31
CA VAL A 141 1.30 2.74 -0.84
C VAL A 141 1.90 3.32 -2.10
N MET A 142 2.79 2.56 -2.73
CA MET A 142 3.35 2.88 -4.05
C MET A 142 2.74 1.95 -5.10
N VAL A 143 2.75 2.39 -6.35
CA VAL A 143 2.27 1.62 -7.50
C VAL A 143 3.48 1.13 -8.28
N ASN A 144 3.72 -0.19 -8.23
CA ASN A 144 4.76 -0.83 -9.03
C ASN A 144 4.31 -0.99 -10.49
N SER A 145 3.03 -1.30 -10.70
CA SER A 145 2.46 -1.38 -12.05
C SER A 145 0.97 -1.05 -12.04
N GLY A 146 0.55 -0.09 -12.85
CA GLY A 146 -0.87 0.17 -13.13
C GLY A 146 -1.25 -0.33 -14.52
N TRP A 147 -1.78 0.57 -15.35
CA TRP A 147 -2.06 0.27 -16.75
C TRP A 147 -0.79 -0.09 -17.54
N ARG A 148 -0.90 -1.01 -18.50
CA ARG A 148 0.18 -1.42 -19.40
C ARG A 148 -0.30 -1.40 -20.85
N SER A 149 0.57 -1.02 -21.78
CA SER A 149 0.29 -1.24 -23.19
C SER A 149 0.28 -2.75 -23.52
N PRO A 150 -0.46 -3.18 -24.57
CA PRO A 150 -0.42 -4.56 -25.04
C PRO A 150 1.00 -5.04 -25.36
N GLU A 151 1.87 -4.18 -25.91
CA GLU A 151 3.25 -4.50 -26.25
C GLU A 151 4.11 -4.73 -25.00
N LEU A 152 3.91 -3.92 -23.95
CA LEU A 152 4.56 -4.14 -22.66
C LEU A 152 4.09 -5.46 -22.05
N GLN A 153 2.80 -5.74 -22.06
CA GLN A 153 2.25 -7.00 -21.56
C GLN A 153 2.81 -8.21 -22.35
N ALA A 154 2.94 -8.09 -23.67
CA ALA A 154 3.52 -9.14 -24.51
C ALA A 154 5.00 -9.39 -24.18
N GLN A 155 5.76 -8.33 -23.85
CA GLN A 155 7.14 -8.47 -23.39
C GLN A 155 7.20 -9.20 -22.05
N LEU A 156 6.37 -8.81 -21.06
CA LEU A 156 6.31 -9.46 -19.76
C LEU A 156 5.96 -10.95 -19.87
N LEU A 157 5.04 -11.32 -20.77
CA LEU A 157 4.71 -12.73 -21.01
C LEU A 157 5.89 -13.51 -21.59
N ARG A 158 6.66 -12.92 -22.51
CA ARG A 158 7.89 -13.55 -23.03
C ARG A 158 8.92 -13.76 -21.92
N ASP A 159 9.08 -12.77 -21.05
CA ASP A 159 10.02 -12.86 -19.93
C ASP A 159 9.58 -13.92 -18.91
N ALA A 160 8.28 -13.98 -18.60
CA ALA A 160 7.71 -15.01 -17.74
C ALA A 160 7.91 -16.43 -18.31
N ARG A 161 7.79 -16.62 -19.62
CA ARG A 161 8.10 -17.91 -20.26
C ARG A 161 9.58 -18.28 -20.17
N ALA A 162 10.47 -17.29 -20.27
CA ALA A 162 11.89 -17.52 -20.09
C ALA A 162 12.25 -17.90 -18.64
N GLU A 163 11.52 -17.34 -17.65
CA GLU A 163 11.77 -17.57 -16.22
C GLU A 163 11.07 -18.83 -15.68
N TYR A 164 9.78 -19.01 -15.97
CA TYR A 164 8.92 -20.04 -15.39
C TYR A 164 8.70 -21.25 -16.30
N GLY A 165 9.01 -21.14 -17.59
CA GLY A 165 8.94 -22.24 -18.54
C GLY A 165 7.78 -22.13 -19.53
N PRO A 166 7.10 -23.24 -19.87
CA PRO A 166 6.08 -23.24 -20.91
C PRO A 166 4.88 -22.36 -20.53
N GLU A 167 3.99 -22.14 -21.50
CA GLU A 167 2.83 -21.26 -21.39
C GLU A 167 2.03 -21.45 -20.12
N GLU A 168 1.77 -22.71 -19.78
CA GLU A 168 0.87 -23.10 -18.70
C GLU A 168 1.44 -22.68 -17.33
N GLU A 169 2.76 -22.71 -17.16
CA GLU A 169 3.41 -22.26 -15.92
C GLU A 169 3.58 -20.73 -15.89
N ALA A 170 3.89 -20.10 -17.03
CA ALA A 170 3.98 -18.65 -17.12
C ALA A 170 2.63 -17.95 -16.90
N ALA A 171 1.54 -18.57 -17.36
CA ALA A 171 0.18 -18.06 -17.22
C ALA A 171 -0.30 -17.97 -15.76
N ARG A 172 0.39 -18.62 -14.82
CA ARG A 172 0.15 -18.50 -13.38
C ARG A 172 0.65 -17.18 -12.80
N TRP A 173 1.36 -16.37 -13.57
CA TRP A 173 1.97 -15.12 -13.14
C TRP A 173 1.71 -13.95 -14.11
N VAL A 174 1.57 -14.24 -15.40
CA VAL A 174 1.41 -13.21 -16.43
C VAL A 174 0.36 -13.61 -17.44
N ALA A 175 -0.75 -12.88 -17.46
CA ALA A 175 -1.83 -13.03 -18.44
C ALA A 175 -1.38 -12.61 -19.86
N SER A 176 -2.14 -13.04 -20.87
CA SER A 176 -1.89 -12.63 -22.26
C SER A 176 -2.20 -11.14 -22.47
N PRO A 177 -1.64 -10.51 -23.52
CA PRO A 177 -1.95 -9.13 -23.88
C PRO A 177 -3.43 -8.88 -24.13
N GLU A 178 -4.16 -9.88 -24.61
CA GLU A 178 -5.57 -9.79 -24.98
C GLU A 178 -6.51 -9.78 -23.78
N THR A 179 -6.12 -10.44 -22.67
CA THR A 179 -7.00 -10.65 -21.52
C THR A 179 -6.51 -9.97 -20.24
N SER A 180 -5.27 -9.50 -20.19
CA SER A 180 -4.71 -8.85 -19.00
C SER A 180 -5.52 -7.65 -18.52
N LEU A 181 -5.88 -7.65 -17.24
CA LEU A 181 -6.60 -6.54 -16.61
C LEU A 181 -5.72 -5.30 -16.40
N HIS A 182 -4.39 -5.44 -16.45
CA HIS A 182 -3.52 -4.27 -16.55
C HIS A 182 -3.65 -3.58 -17.91
N VAL A 183 -3.96 -4.31 -18.99
CA VAL A 183 -4.15 -3.73 -20.33
C VAL A 183 -5.48 -2.98 -20.41
N SER A 184 -6.53 -3.48 -19.75
CA SER A 184 -7.81 -2.76 -19.64
C SER A 184 -7.80 -1.62 -18.61
N GLY A 185 -6.76 -1.53 -17.78
CA GLY A 185 -6.65 -0.53 -16.70
C GLY A 185 -7.46 -0.89 -15.45
N ASP A 186 -7.90 -2.13 -15.33
CA ASP A 186 -8.76 -2.61 -14.22
C ASP A 186 -7.99 -3.28 -13.09
N ALA A 187 -6.66 -3.35 -13.17
CA ALA A 187 -5.79 -3.91 -12.15
C ALA A 187 -4.60 -3.00 -11.80
N VAL A 188 -4.12 -3.15 -10.56
CA VAL A 188 -2.93 -2.47 -10.05
C VAL A 188 -2.10 -3.40 -9.18
N ASP A 189 -0.79 -3.34 -9.36
CA ASP A 189 0.21 -3.97 -8.50
C ASP A 189 0.80 -2.91 -7.57
N VAL A 190 0.61 -3.09 -6.27
CA VAL A 190 1.16 -2.19 -5.26
C VAL A 190 2.50 -2.68 -4.72
N GLU A 191 3.31 -1.73 -4.25
CA GLU A 191 4.49 -2.01 -3.45
C GLU A 191 4.57 -1.02 -2.28
N GLY A 192 5.59 -1.20 -1.43
CA GLY A 192 5.77 -0.43 -0.19
C GLY A 192 5.64 -1.31 1.04
N GLY A 193 6.34 -0.92 2.10
CA GLY A 193 6.39 -1.69 3.35
C GLY A 193 5.00 -1.80 3.98
N GLY A 194 4.40 -2.99 3.92
CA GLY A 194 3.08 -3.27 4.49
C GLY A 194 1.89 -2.80 3.64
N ALA A 195 2.11 -2.28 2.43
CA ALA A 195 1.02 -1.78 1.57
C ALA A 195 0.02 -2.88 1.20
N ALA A 196 0.51 -4.03 0.72
CA ALA A 196 -0.30 -5.19 0.40
C ALA A 196 -1.08 -5.71 1.62
N ASP A 197 -0.42 -5.85 2.78
CA ASP A 197 -1.06 -6.32 4.02
C ASP A 197 -2.15 -5.35 4.51
N TRP A 198 -1.89 -4.05 4.40
CA TRP A 198 -2.84 -3.02 4.75
C TRP A 198 -4.06 -3.06 3.82
N LEU A 199 -3.85 -3.19 2.51
CA LEU A 199 -4.95 -3.31 1.54
C LEU A 199 -5.70 -4.63 1.64
N ALA A 200 -5.05 -5.74 2.00
CA ALA A 200 -5.74 -6.99 2.28
C ALA A 200 -6.71 -6.86 3.48
N THR A 201 -6.36 -6.04 4.47
CA THR A 201 -7.18 -5.81 5.66
C THR A 201 -8.25 -4.73 5.45
N ASN A 202 -7.89 -3.65 4.75
CA ASN A 202 -8.69 -2.43 4.69
C ASN A 202 -9.27 -2.13 3.31
N GLY A 203 -8.75 -2.74 2.24
CA GLY A 203 -9.05 -2.42 0.85
C GLY A 203 -10.53 -2.55 0.49
N ALA A 204 -11.23 -3.53 1.07
CA ALA A 204 -12.64 -3.78 0.79
C ALA A 204 -13.52 -2.52 1.03
N ARG A 205 -13.23 -1.71 2.06
CA ARG A 205 -13.98 -0.48 2.35
C ARG A 205 -13.84 0.59 1.25
N HIS A 206 -12.77 0.50 0.46
CA HIS A 206 -12.50 1.36 -0.70
C HIS A 206 -12.92 0.72 -2.03
N GLY A 207 -13.38 -0.53 -2.03
CA GLY A 207 -13.62 -1.28 -3.25
C GLY A 207 -12.38 -1.98 -3.82
N LEU A 208 -11.25 -2.01 -3.11
CA LEU A 208 -10.02 -2.67 -3.57
C LEU A 208 -9.95 -4.09 -3.03
N CYS A 209 -9.83 -5.06 -3.93
CA CYS A 209 -9.83 -6.47 -3.58
C CYS A 209 -8.60 -7.16 -4.13
N GLN A 210 -7.92 -7.93 -3.27
CA GLN A 210 -6.90 -8.87 -3.72
C GLN A 210 -7.58 -9.97 -4.53
N THR A 211 -7.19 -10.12 -5.80
CA THR A 211 -7.86 -11.08 -6.70
C THR A 211 -7.19 -12.45 -6.72
N TYR A 212 -5.86 -12.51 -6.52
CA TYR A 212 -5.08 -13.73 -6.64
C TYR A 212 -4.30 -14.04 -5.35
N LEU A 213 -4.40 -15.28 -4.87
CA LEU A 213 -3.73 -15.72 -3.65
C LEU A 213 -2.20 -15.79 -3.80
N ASN A 214 -1.70 -16.10 -5.00
CA ASN A 214 -0.26 -16.12 -5.29
C ASN A 214 0.34 -14.72 -5.57
N GLU A 215 -0.49 -13.69 -5.67
CA GLU A 215 -0.08 -12.31 -5.99
C GLU A 215 -0.67 -11.34 -4.95
N PRO A 216 -0.15 -11.32 -3.71
CA PRO A 216 -0.65 -10.44 -2.65
C PRO A 216 -0.53 -8.93 -2.97
N TRP A 217 0.25 -8.58 -3.98
CA TRP A 217 0.40 -7.21 -4.47
C TRP A 217 -0.67 -6.80 -5.49
N HIS A 218 -1.43 -7.73 -6.07
CA HIS A 218 -2.37 -7.47 -7.17
C HIS A 218 -3.78 -7.16 -6.64
N PHE A 219 -4.30 -5.98 -6.97
CA PHE A 219 -5.61 -5.51 -6.56
C PHE A 219 -6.46 -5.05 -7.74
N GLU A 220 -7.76 -5.27 -7.63
CA GLU A 220 -8.77 -4.83 -8.60
C GLU A 220 -9.92 -4.11 -7.91
N PHE A 221 -10.65 -3.30 -8.68
CA PHE A 221 -11.80 -2.56 -8.17
C PHE A 221 -13.10 -3.36 -8.25
N GLN A 222 -13.78 -3.53 -7.13
CA GLN A 222 -15.11 -4.11 -6.99
C GLN A 222 -16.02 -3.11 -6.25
N ALA A 223 -16.88 -2.40 -6.98
CA ALA A 223 -17.70 -1.32 -6.42
C ALA A 223 -18.58 -1.75 -5.23
N SER A 224 -19.04 -3.01 -5.20
CA SER A 224 -19.85 -3.54 -4.12
C SER A 224 -19.05 -3.92 -2.87
N ALA A 225 -17.72 -4.02 -2.93
CA ALA A 225 -16.93 -4.60 -1.85
C ALA A 225 -17.01 -3.81 -0.54
N SER A 226 -17.29 -2.52 -0.59
CA SER A 226 -17.54 -1.69 0.60
C SER A 226 -18.79 -2.09 1.38
N THR A 227 -19.71 -2.82 0.72
CA THR A 227 -20.99 -3.27 1.31
C THR A 227 -21.05 -4.78 1.49
N THR A 228 -20.49 -5.54 0.56
CA THR A 228 -20.59 -7.02 0.54
C THR A 228 -19.29 -7.72 0.89
N GLY A 229 -18.20 -6.99 1.06
CA GLY A 229 -16.85 -7.55 1.08
C GLY A 229 -16.38 -7.95 -0.32
N CYS A 230 -15.09 -8.30 -0.41
CA CYS A 230 -14.47 -8.79 -1.63
C CYS A 230 -14.96 -10.20 -1.98
N ALA A 231 -15.03 -10.49 -3.29
CA ALA A 231 -15.15 -11.86 -3.75
C ALA A 231 -13.97 -12.73 -3.25
N GLU A 232 -14.20 -14.03 -3.14
CA GLU A 232 -13.14 -14.97 -2.79
C GLU A 232 -12.02 -14.91 -3.86
N PRO A 233 -10.74 -14.75 -3.46
CA PRO A 233 -9.65 -14.70 -4.42
C PRO A 233 -9.45 -16.04 -5.12
N TYR A 234 -9.02 -15.98 -6.38
CA TYR A 234 -8.59 -17.14 -7.12
C TYR A 234 -7.22 -17.64 -6.63
N PRO A 235 -6.89 -18.94 -6.78
CA PRO A 235 -5.57 -19.45 -6.44
C PRO A 235 -4.44 -18.75 -7.22
N ASP A 236 -4.65 -18.57 -8.52
CA ASP A 236 -3.78 -17.84 -9.44
C ASP A 236 -4.58 -17.40 -10.69
N PRO A 237 -4.02 -16.54 -11.57
CA PRO A 237 -4.68 -16.04 -12.78
C PRO A 237 -5.28 -17.11 -13.69
N THR A 238 -4.76 -18.34 -13.71
CA THR A 238 -5.30 -19.41 -14.59
C THR A 238 -6.71 -19.87 -14.19
N TYR A 239 -7.13 -19.57 -12.96
CA TYR A 239 -8.47 -19.88 -12.45
C TYR A 239 -9.50 -18.80 -12.78
N ASP A 240 -9.06 -17.61 -13.19
CA ASP A 240 -9.95 -16.51 -13.55
C ASP A 240 -10.59 -16.74 -14.93
N PRO A 241 -11.93 -16.86 -15.03
CA PRO A 241 -12.59 -17.04 -16.32
C PRO A 241 -12.43 -15.85 -17.27
N ARG A 242 -12.14 -14.65 -16.76
CA ARG A 242 -11.92 -13.43 -17.57
C ARG A 242 -10.62 -13.51 -18.37
N LEU A 243 -9.64 -14.28 -17.87
CA LEU A 243 -8.32 -14.40 -18.47
C LEU A 243 -8.21 -15.51 -19.53
N ARG A 244 -9.31 -16.23 -19.78
CA ARG A 244 -9.36 -17.32 -20.76
C ARG A 244 -9.63 -16.73 -22.15
N GLY A 245 -8.62 -16.77 -23.02
CA GLY A 245 -8.65 -16.34 -24.42
C GLY A 245 -7.99 -17.35 -25.32
#